data_AF-A0A0S4SYF3-F1
#
_entry.id   AF-A0A0S4SYF3-F1
#
_cell.length_a   1.000
_cell.length_b   1.000
_cell.length_c   1.000
_cell.angle_alpha   90.00
_cell.angle_beta   90.00
_cell.angle_gamma   90.00
#
_symmetry.space_group_name_H-M   'P 1'
#
loop_
_entity.id
_entity.type
_entity.pdbx_description
1 polymer ?
#
loop_
_entity_poly.entity_id
_entity_poly.type
_entity_poly.pdbx_seq_one_letter_code
_entity_poly.pdbx_strand_id
1 'polypeptide(L)'
;MKKTIFSISALFVFVLSGCSAKKNSTLVKNETIDTRDTLLQTKLTNDCKAGNKVSCKELGDYFYDQAKYGDAANVYDYTCAKFWYIPACLRLAYMFENGTGVEKNESIARDIYKRACYNGDKESCKKIR
;
A
#
# COMPACT_ATOMS: atom_id res chain seq x y z
N MET A 1 5.92 -56.36 -29.34
CA MET A 1 4.85 -57.00 -28.55
C MET A 1 3.75 -55.97 -28.29
N LYS A 2 2.52 -56.27 -28.79
CA LYS A 2 1.14 -55.77 -28.52
C LYS A 2 0.98 -54.51 -27.61
N LYS A 3 0.51 -53.34 -28.07
CA LYS A 3 -0.89 -52.86 -28.36
C LYS A 3 -1.92 -53.02 -27.23
N THR A 4 -2.41 -51.89 -26.69
CA THR A 4 -3.78 -51.54 -26.19
C THR A 4 -3.68 -50.11 -25.61
N ILE A 5 -4.22 -48.99 -26.11
CA ILE A 5 -5.56 -48.60 -26.60
C ILE A 5 -6.69 -49.08 -25.68
N PHE A 6 -7.19 -48.17 -24.84
CA PHE A 6 -8.58 -48.15 -24.39
C PHE A 6 -9.15 -46.75 -24.60
N SER A 7 -10.09 -46.68 -25.53
CA SER A 7 -10.96 -45.58 -25.86
C SER A 7 -12.35 -45.98 -25.39
N ILE A 8 -12.93 -45.29 -24.40
CA ILE A 8 -14.38 -45.22 -24.11
C ILE A 8 -14.60 -43.81 -23.52
N SER A 9 -14.94 -42.81 -24.32
CA SER A 9 -16.32 -42.47 -24.70
C SER A 9 -17.21 -42.17 -23.48
N ALA A 10 -17.08 -40.97 -22.91
CA ALA A 10 -18.12 -40.35 -22.11
C ALA A 10 -18.52 -39.01 -22.76
N LEU A 11 -19.44 -39.13 -23.72
CA LEU A 11 -20.29 -38.04 -24.17
C LEU A 11 -21.18 -37.64 -22.98
N PHE A 12 -20.94 -36.46 -22.40
CA PHE A 12 -21.94 -35.77 -21.58
C PHE A 12 -22.12 -34.36 -22.15
N VAL A 13 -23.03 -34.29 -23.10
CA VAL A 13 -23.52 -33.09 -23.77
C VAL A 13 -24.82 -32.70 -23.07
N PHE A 14 -24.89 -31.44 -22.62
CA PHE A 14 -26.07 -30.68 -22.16
C PHE A 14 -26.63 -31.10 -20.78
N VAL A 15 -26.86 -30.20 -19.83
CA VAL A 15 -27.86 -29.12 -19.89
C VAL A 15 -27.39 -27.83 -19.22
N LEU A 16 -27.51 -26.74 -19.95
CA LEU A 16 -27.56 -25.36 -19.47
C LEU A 16 -28.77 -25.20 -18.53
N SER A 17 -28.52 -25.00 -17.25
CA SER A 17 -29.48 -24.33 -16.36
C SER A 17 -28.72 -23.27 -15.57
N GLY A 18 -28.59 -22.11 -16.21
CA GLY A 18 -28.21 -20.89 -15.53
C GLY A 18 -29.28 -20.50 -14.51
N CYS A 19 -28.82 -20.02 -13.36
CA CYS A 19 -29.54 -19.03 -12.56
C CYS A 19 -28.50 -18.05 -12.02
N SER A 20 -28.46 -16.88 -12.64
CA SER A 20 -27.74 -15.70 -12.15
C SER A 20 -28.40 -15.20 -10.87
N ALA A 21 -27.73 -15.34 -9.73
CA ALA A 21 -28.03 -14.54 -8.55
C ALA A 21 -27.00 -13.42 -8.45
N LYS A 22 -27.32 -12.28 -9.09
CA LYS A 22 -26.66 -11.00 -8.85
C LYS A 22 -26.85 -10.65 -7.37
N LYS A 23 -25.77 -10.67 -6.58
CA LYS A 23 -25.75 -9.90 -5.32
C LYS A 23 -25.55 -8.45 -5.70
N ASN A 24 -26.68 -7.78 -5.90
CA ASN A 24 -26.81 -6.35 -6.05
C ASN A 24 -26.74 -5.72 -4.65
N SER A 25 -25.54 -5.34 -4.24
CA SER A 25 -25.33 -4.33 -3.19
C SER A 25 -24.69 -3.14 -3.87
N THR A 26 -25.53 -2.17 -4.22
CA THR A 26 -25.17 -0.87 -4.78
C THR A 26 -24.27 -0.09 -3.82
N LEU A 27 -22.97 -0.13 -4.09
CA LEU A 27 -22.07 1.01 -3.90
C LEU A 27 -21.41 1.25 -5.25
N VAL A 28 -21.68 2.43 -5.80
CA VAL A 28 -21.24 2.88 -7.12
C VAL A 28 -19.71 2.79 -7.22
N LYS A 29 -19.18 1.74 -7.85
CA LYS A 29 -17.84 1.78 -8.45
C LYS A 29 -17.99 2.39 -9.83
N ASN A 30 -17.83 3.70 -9.90
CA ASN A 30 -17.77 4.44 -11.14
C ASN A 30 -16.49 4.02 -11.90
N GLU A 31 -16.64 3.44 -13.09
CA GLU A 31 -15.54 2.97 -13.97
C GLU A 31 -14.54 4.08 -14.37
N THR A 32 -14.82 5.35 -14.07
CA THR A 32 -13.88 6.48 -14.26
C THR A 32 -12.98 6.78 -13.05
N ILE A 33 -13.22 6.18 -11.88
CA ILE A 33 -12.42 6.41 -10.65
C ILE A 33 -11.14 5.54 -10.65
N ASP A 34 -11.24 4.30 -11.11
CA ASP A 34 -10.11 3.33 -11.10
C ASP A 34 -8.92 3.78 -11.99
N THR A 35 -9.23 4.40 -13.14
CA THR A 35 -8.20 4.90 -14.07
C THR A 35 -7.50 6.15 -13.54
N ARG A 36 -8.20 7.02 -12.79
CA ARG A 36 -7.60 8.20 -12.15
C ARG A 36 -6.68 7.83 -11.01
N ASP A 37 -7.07 6.87 -10.18
CA ASP A 37 -6.23 6.39 -9.07
C ASP A 37 -4.94 5.76 -9.61
N THR A 38 -5.03 4.99 -10.70
CA THR A 38 -3.87 4.39 -11.36
C THR A 38 -2.95 5.44 -12.00
N LEU A 39 -3.53 6.48 -12.62
CA LEU A 39 -2.76 7.60 -13.18
C LEU A 39 -2.05 8.41 -12.08
N LEU A 40 -2.73 8.67 -10.97
CA LEU A 40 -2.16 9.38 -9.82
C LEU A 40 -0.98 8.61 -9.24
N GLN A 41 -1.14 7.31 -8.99
CA GLN A 41 -0.07 6.45 -8.49
C GLN A 41 1.14 6.46 -9.43
N THR A 42 0.91 6.36 -10.74
CA THR A 42 1.97 6.38 -11.76
C THR A 42 2.73 7.71 -11.74
N LYS A 43 2.00 8.83 -11.68
CA LYS A 43 2.60 10.17 -11.59
C LYS A 43 3.47 10.31 -10.33
N LEU A 44 2.91 10.00 -9.16
CA LEU A 44 3.63 10.06 -7.88
C LEU A 44 4.88 9.18 -7.90
N THR A 45 4.80 8.00 -8.50
CA THR A 45 5.94 7.08 -8.65
C THR A 45 7.04 7.68 -9.51
N ASN A 46 6.70 8.27 -10.65
CA ASN A 46 7.70 8.88 -11.54
C ASN A 46 8.35 10.12 -10.91
N ASP A 47 7.55 10.98 -10.27
CA ASP A 47 8.05 12.16 -9.57
C ASP A 47 8.95 11.76 -8.38
N CYS A 48 8.57 10.71 -7.66
CA CYS A 48 9.40 10.18 -6.57
C CYS A 48 10.74 9.61 -7.09
N LYS A 49 10.72 8.87 -8.21
CA LYS A 49 11.95 8.40 -8.88
C LYS A 49 12.84 9.54 -9.35
N ALA A 50 12.24 10.66 -9.77
CA ALA A 50 12.94 11.90 -10.13
C ALA A 50 13.50 12.66 -8.91
N GLY A 51 13.29 12.17 -7.68
CA GLY A 51 13.82 12.77 -6.46
C GLY A 51 12.90 13.77 -5.77
N ASN A 52 11.64 13.90 -6.22
CA ASN A 52 10.67 14.73 -5.53
C ASN A 52 10.22 14.06 -4.22
N LYS A 53 10.86 14.45 -3.12
CA LYS A 53 10.55 13.96 -1.77
C LYS A 53 9.09 14.18 -1.33
N VAL A 54 8.44 15.24 -1.81
CA VAL A 54 7.02 15.52 -1.49
C VAL A 54 6.15 14.47 -2.17
N SER A 55 6.34 14.24 -3.47
CA SER A 55 5.65 13.19 -4.22
C SER A 55 5.93 11.79 -3.68
N CYS A 56 7.16 11.50 -3.22
CA CYS A 56 7.45 10.24 -2.54
C CYS A 56 6.61 10.05 -1.27
N LYS A 57 6.49 11.09 -0.44
CA LYS A 57 5.66 11.01 0.76
C LYS A 57 4.18 10.85 0.40
N GLU A 58 3.70 11.55 -0.62
CA GLU A 58 2.33 11.40 -1.14
C GLU A 58 2.07 10.00 -1.70
N LEU A 59 3.07 9.36 -2.32
CA LEU A 59 2.97 7.96 -2.74
C LEU A 59 2.81 7.03 -1.52
N GLY A 60 3.52 7.32 -0.43
CA GLY A 60 3.36 6.61 0.84
C GLY A 60 1.95 6.80 1.41
N ASP A 61 1.43 8.03 1.40
CA ASP A 61 0.05 8.33 1.82
C ASP A 61 -0.97 7.60 0.94
N TYR A 62 -0.77 7.56 -0.38
CA TYR A 62 -1.61 6.81 -1.31
C TYR A 62 -1.69 5.32 -0.93
N PHE A 63 -0.55 4.68 -0.62
CA PHE A 63 -0.56 3.30 -0.17
C PHE A 63 -1.24 3.14 1.21
N TYR A 64 -1.04 4.10 2.11
CA TYR A 64 -1.64 4.10 3.44
C TYR A 64 -3.18 4.17 3.35
N ASP A 65 -3.72 5.05 2.51
CA ASP A 65 -5.16 5.24 2.30
C ASP A 65 -5.82 4.01 1.68
N GLN A 66 -5.07 3.26 0.86
CA GLN A 66 -5.50 1.98 0.29
C GLN A 66 -5.34 0.79 1.28
N ALA A 67 -5.03 1.08 2.55
CA ALA A 67 -4.73 0.09 3.59
C ALA A 67 -3.56 -0.86 3.26
N LYS A 68 -2.70 -0.48 2.31
CA LYS A 68 -1.47 -1.21 1.95
C LYS A 68 -0.33 -0.72 2.84
N TYR A 69 -0.46 -0.97 4.14
CA TYR A 69 0.42 -0.37 5.14
C TYR A 69 1.88 -0.81 5.02
N GLY A 70 2.17 -2.04 4.60
CA GLY A 70 3.55 -2.48 4.35
C GLY A 70 4.23 -1.67 3.23
N ASP A 71 3.52 -1.44 2.12
CA ASP A 71 4.02 -0.62 1.01
C ASP A 71 4.21 0.83 1.43
N ALA A 72 3.26 1.38 2.20
CA ALA A 72 3.36 2.73 2.75
C ALA A 72 4.61 2.87 3.64
N ALA A 73 4.84 1.90 4.55
CA ALA A 73 6.00 1.89 5.43
C ALA A 73 7.30 1.90 4.62
N ASN A 74 7.41 1.06 3.59
CA ASN A 74 8.58 0.99 2.72
C ASN A 74 8.85 2.32 2.02
N VAL A 75 7.81 2.98 1.50
CA VAL A 75 7.95 4.28 0.83
C VAL A 75 8.35 5.37 1.83
N TYR A 76 7.75 5.40 3.02
CA TYR A 76 8.12 6.36 4.05
C TYR A 76 9.55 6.13 4.56
N ASP A 77 9.97 4.89 4.76
CA ASP A 77 11.33 4.52 5.17
C ASP A 77 12.36 4.93 4.13
N TYR A 78 12.16 4.57 2.86
CA TYR A 78 13.00 5.03 1.77
C TYR A 78 13.08 6.56 1.72
N THR A 79 11.95 7.26 1.84
CA THR A 79 11.91 8.72 1.75
C THR A 79 12.61 9.38 2.94
N CYS A 80 12.41 8.83 4.15
CA CYS A 80 13.06 9.30 5.36
C CYS A 80 14.57 9.06 5.31
N ALA A 81 15.01 7.85 4.98
CA ALA A 81 16.42 7.49 4.92
C ALA A 81 17.17 8.26 3.83
N LYS A 82 16.56 8.43 2.65
CA LYS A 82 17.23 9.05 1.49
C LYS A 82 17.22 10.57 1.52
N PHE A 83 16.10 11.18 1.87
CA PHE A 83 15.92 12.64 1.76
C PHE A 83 15.87 13.35 3.11
N TRP A 84 15.83 12.60 4.22
CA TRP A 84 15.56 13.13 5.55
C TRP A 84 14.34 14.05 5.58
N TYR A 85 13.29 13.67 4.83
CA TYR A 85 12.07 14.47 4.73
C TYR A 85 11.20 14.21 5.96
N ILE A 86 11.26 15.14 6.91
CA ILE A 86 10.62 15.02 8.24
C ILE A 86 9.16 14.53 8.15
N PRO A 87 8.28 15.03 7.27
CA PRO A 87 6.90 14.53 7.18
C PRO A 87 6.79 13.02 6.89
N ALA A 88 7.69 12.45 6.08
CA ALA A 88 7.71 11.00 5.83
C ALA A 88 8.26 10.24 7.05
N CYS A 89 9.33 10.76 7.67
CA CYS A 89 9.87 10.19 8.90
C CYS A 89 8.82 10.12 10.02
N LEU A 90 8.01 11.16 10.19
CA LEU A 90 6.97 11.19 11.23
C LEU A 90 5.83 10.19 10.96
N ARG A 91 5.47 9.98 9.68
CA ARG A 91 4.53 8.91 9.30
C ARG A 91 5.09 7.53 9.65
N LEU A 92 6.36 7.28 9.34
CA LEU A 92 7.02 6.02 9.71
C LEU A 92 7.10 5.83 11.24
N ALA A 93 7.45 6.88 11.99
CA ALA A 93 7.49 6.84 13.45
C ALA A 93 6.12 6.49 14.05
N TYR A 94 5.05 7.09 13.51
CA TYR A 94 3.68 6.76 13.90
C TYR A 94 3.33 5.30 13.60
N MET A 95 3.77 4.77 12.46
CA MET A 95 3.54 3.36 12.11
C MET A 95 4.27 2.41 13.06
N PHE A 96 5.51 2.70 13.45
CA PHE A 96 6.22 1.95 14.48
C PHE A 96 5.60 2.09 15.88
N GLU A 97 5.08 3.26 16.23
CA GLU A 97 4.38 3.49 17.51
C GLU A 97 3.13 2.61 17.63
N ASN A 98 2.39 2.44 16.53
CA ASN A 98 1.10 1.74 16.52
C ASN A 98 1.18 0.29 16.01
N GLY A 99 2.27 -0.12 15.37
CA GLY A 99 2.37 -1.42 14.69
C GLY A 99 1.55 -1.50 13.40
N THR A 100 1.32 -0.36 12.73
CA THR A 100 0.52 -0.31 11.49
C THR A 100 1.40 -0.67 10.30
N GLY A 101 1.23 -1.86 9.73
CA GLY A 101 2.01 -2.33 8.57
C GLY A 101 3.48 -2.66 8.84
N VAL A 102 3.92 -2.50 10.09
CA VAL A 102 5.25 -2.85 10.60
C VAL A 102 5.08 -3.46 11.99
N GLU A 103 6.09 -4.19 12.46
CA GLU A 103 6.12 -4.62 13.86
C GLU A 103 6.19 -3.39 14.78
N LYS A 104 5.32 -3.35 15.80
CA LYS A 104 5.31 -2.25 16.76
C LYS A 104 6.68 -2.15 17.45
N ASN A 105 7.33 -1.01 17.32
CA ASN A 105 8.63 -0.74 17.93
C ASN A 105 8.72 0.71 18.40
N GLU A 106 8.37 0.92 19.65
CA GLU A 106 8.38 2.26 20.25
C GLU A 106 9.78 2.87 20.37
N SER A 107 10.83 2.04 20.43
CA SER A 107 12.21 2.54 20.46
C SER A 107 12.56 3.23 19.15
N ILE A 108 12.29 2.56 18.02
CA ILE A 108 12.51 3.14 16.69
C ILE A 108 11.68 4.41 16.50
N ALA A 109 10.39 4.38 16.90
CA ALA A 109 9.52 5.56 16.84
C ALA A 109 10.10 6.74 17.64
N ARG A 110 10.51 6.50 18.89
CA ARG A 110 11.12 7.53 19.76
C ARG A 110 12.42 8.08 19.16
N ASP A 111 13.25 7.26 18.53
CA ASP A 111 14.51 7.72 17.94
C ASP A 111 14.29 8.59 16.69
N ILE A 112 13.25 8.31 15.91
CA ILE A 112 12.85 9.19 14.81
C ILE A 112 12.31 10.51 15.37
N TYR A 113 11.40 10.47 16.35
CA TYR A 113 10.87 11.68 16.98
C TYR A 113 11.96 12.53 17.64
N LYS A 114 12.94 11.93 18.31
CA LYS A 114 14.08 12.66 18.88
C LYS A 114 14.83 13.43 17.81
N ARG A 115 15.18 12.78 16.71
CA ARG A 115 15.90 13.43 15.60
C ARG A 115 15.07 14.53 14.95
N ALA A 116 13.76 14.33 14.76
CA ALA A 116 12.87 15.36 14.24
C ALA A 116 12.75 16.57 15.20
N CYS A 117 12.64 16.32 16.52
CA CYS A 117 12.64 17.36 17.55
C CYS A 117 13.92 18.20 17.53
N TYR A 118 15.10 17.56 17.42
CA TYR A 118 16.37 18.28 17.29
C TYR A 118 16.45 19.16 16.04
N ASN A 119 15.66 18.85 15.01
CA ASN A 119 15.51 19.66 13.79
C ASN A 119 14.37 20.69 13.88
N GLY A 120 13.81 20.93 15.07
CA GLY A 120 12.82 21.98 15.32
C GLY A 120 11.35 21.53 15.19
N ASP A 121 11.07 20.24 14.98
CA ASP A 121 9.69 19.74 14.94
C ASP A 121 9.07 19.70 16.35
N LYS A 122 8.18 20.66 16.62
CA LYS A 122 7.59 20.85 17.96
C LYS A 122 6.71 19.68 18.39
N GLU A 123 6.00 19.03 17.46
CA GLU A 123 5.13 17.89 17.78
C GLU A 123 5.95 16.66 18.19
N SER A 124 7.07 16.42 17.50
CA SER A 124 8.02 15.38 17.89
C SER A 124 8.64 15.64 19.26
N CYS A 125 8.91 16.91 19.60
CA CYS A 125 9.38 17.25 20.95
C CYS A 125 8.35 16.94 22.04
N LYS A 126 7.05 16.91 21.73
CA LYS A 126 6.02 16.47 22.68
C LYS A 126 5.97 14.95 22.80
N LYS A 127 6.22 14.24 21.69
CA LYS A 127 6.23 12.76 21.65
C LYS A 127 7.36 12.10 22.45
N ILE A 128 8.44 12.82 22.72
CA ILE A 128 9.62 12.29 23.44
C ILE A 128 9.71 12.74 24.91
N ARG A 129 8.76 13.57 25.37
CA ARG A 129 8.74 14.11 26.74
C ARG A 129 8.05 13.17 27.70
#